data_AF-A0A9P1FXD8-F1
#
_entry.id   AF-A0A9P1FXD8-F1
#
_cell.length_a   1.000
_cell.length_b   1.000
_cell.length_c   1.000
_cell.angle_alpha   90.00
_cell.angle_beta   90.00
_cell.angle_gamma   90.00
#
_symmetry.space_group_name_H-M   'P 1'
#
loop_
_entity.id
_entity.type
_entity.pdbx_description
1 polymer ?
#
loop_
_entity_poly.entity_id
_entity_poly.type
_entity_poly.pdbx_seq_one_letter_code
_entity_poly.pdbx_strand_id
1 'polypeptide(L)'
;MVVNTWRQPVRCPEYEFALPEARASFFVQVPGRIACAFVEPRGTARMALGTSEGEALLVDSRKGEVVAHAHPFPQLEPVTCVSICSETAYQDVFAGPGSADGSV
;
A
#
# COMPACT_ATOMS: atom_id res chain seq x y z
N MET A 1 31.27 -0.95 9.03
CA MET A 1 30.46 -1.68 8.04
C MET A 1 29.34 -2.36 8.81
N VAL A 2 28.12 -1.81 8.78
CA VAL A 2 26.99 -2.35 9.56
C VAL A 2 26.31 -3.41 8.70
N VAL A 3 26.43 -4.67 9.10
CA VAL A 3 25.75 -5.80 8.45
C VAL A 3 24.35 -5.90 9.07
N ASN A 4 23.36 -5.28 8.45
CA ASN A 4 21.97 -5.46 8.85
C ASN A 4 21.56 -6.91 8.53
N THR A 5 21.50 -7.73 9.57
CA THR A 5 20.96 -9.10 9.52
C THR A 5 19.44 -9.02 9.52
N TRP A 6 18.85 -8.84 8.34
CA TRP A 6 17.40 -8.92 8.17
C TRP A 6 16.95 -10.36 8.44
N ARG A 7 16.06 -10.55 9.43
CA ARG A 7 15.43 -11.86 9.68
C ARG A 7 14.52 -12.20 8.50
N GLN A 8 14.51 -13.47 8.11
CA GLN A 8 13.51 -13.97 7.16
C GLN A 8 12.11 -13.61 7.64
N PRO A 9 11.19 -13.22 6.73
CA PRO A 9 9.79 -13.03 7.09
C PRO A 9 9.26 -14.31 7.74
N VAL A 10 8.64 -14.16 8.91
CA VAL A 10 8.03 -15.27 9.64
C VAL A 10 6.82 -15.73 8.84
N ARG A 11 6.85 -16.97 8.34
CA ARG A 11 5.73 -17.56 7.62
C ARG A 11 4.55 -17.83 8.55
N CYS A 12 3.33 -17.62 8.07
CA CYS A 12 2.10 -17.98 8.79
C CYS A 12 1.39 -19.15 8.07
N PRO A 13 1.66 -20.41 8.46
CA PRO A 13 1.22 -21.60 7.72
C PRO A 13 -0.30 -21.69 7.54
N GLU A 14 -1.04 -21.09 8.45
CA GLU A 14 -2.52 -21.06 8.47
C GLU A 14 -3.11 -20.21 7.34
N TYR A 15 -2.34 -19.26 6.80
CA TYR A 15 -2.78 -18.33 5.76
C TYR A 15 -1.95 -18.42 4.47
N GLU A 16 -0.86 -19.19 4.47
CA GLU A 16 0.04 -19.38 3.33
C GLU A 16 -0.22 -20.72 2.65
N PHE A 17 -1.35 -20.84 1.95
CA PHE A 17 -1.64 -22.02 1.14
C PHE A 17 -0.95 -21.93 -0.23
N ALA A 18 0.04 -22.79 -0.45
CA ALA A 18 0.70 -23.00 -1.75
C ALA A 18 1.25 -21.72 -2.42
N LEU A 19 1.66 -20.72 -1.63
CA LEU A 19 2.31 -19.54 -2.17
C LEU A 19 3.68 -19.91 -2.74
N PRO A 20 4.02 -19.50 -3.97
CA PRO A 20 5.36 -19.68 -4.52
C PRO A 20 6.39 -19.02 -3.62
N GLU A 21 7.52 -19.69 -3.40
CA GLU A 21 8.66 -19.04 -2.73
C GLU A 21 9.18 -17.91 -3.63
N ALA A 22 8.85 -16.67 -3.26
CA ALA A 22 9.36 -15.49 -3.92
C ALA A 22 10.55 -14.93 -3.12
N ARG A 23 11.69 -14.74 -3.79
CA ARG A 23 12.76 -13.92 -3.24
C ARG A 23 12.36 -12.45 -3.38
N ALA A 24 12.66 -11.64 -2.35
CA ALA A 24 12.52 -10.20 -2.45
C ALA A 24 13.38 -9.68 -3.61
N SER A 25 12.75 -8.95 -4.54
CA SER A 25 13.42 -8.37 -5.71
C SER A 25 13.98 -6.98 -5.44
N PHE A 26 13.44 -6.26 -4.45
CA PHE A 26 13.91 -4.95 -4.04
C PHE A 26 13.60 -4.70 -2.56
N PHE A 27 14.28 -3.72 -1.98
CA PHE A 27 14.10 -3.28 -0.60
C PHE A 27 13.94 -1.77 -0.56
N VAL A 28 12.93 -1.31 0.17
CA VAL A 28 12.72 0.11 0.45
C VAL A 28 12.97 0.32 1.94
N GLN A 29 13.86 1.26 2.28
CA GLN A 29 14.02 1.69 3.66
C GLN A 29 12.81 2.53 4.04
N VAL A 30 12.09 2.10 5.08
CA VAL A 30 10.99 2.87 5.65
C VAL A 30 11.38 3.35 7.04
N PRO A 31 11.15 4.63 7.35
CA PRO A 31 11.27 5.17 8.70
C PRO A 31 10.29 4.49 9.68
N GLY A 32 10.75 4.23 10.89
CA GLY A 32 9.96 3.60 11.95
C GLY A 32 9.42 2.21 11.60
N ARG A 33 8.16 1.95 11.98
CA ARG A 33 7.42 0.72 11.70
C ARG A 33 6.29 1.00 10.72
N ILE A 34 5.96 0.03 9.88
CA ILE A 34 4.75 0.09 9.06
C ILE A 34 3.54 -0.03 10.00
N ALA A 35 2.73 1.01 10.07
CA ALA A 35 1.52 1.08 10.88
C ALA A 35 0.28 0.63 10.08
N CYS A 36 0.22 0.97 8.79
CA CYS A 36 -0.80 0.49 7.86
C CYS A 36 -0.24 0.32 6.44
N ALA A 37 -0.91 -0.49 5.64
CA ALA A 37 -0.57 -0.71 4.24
C ALA A 37 -1.84 -0.96 3.42
N PHE A 38 -1.86 -0.46 2.18
CA PHE A 38 -2.94 -0.69 1.23
C PHE A 38 -2.36 -0.97 -0.16
N VAL A 39 -2.84 -2.02 -0.81
CA VAL A 39 -2.50 -2.36 -2.20
C VAL A 39 -3.77 -2.25 -3.01
N GLU A 40 -3.74 -1.51 -4.11
CA GLU A 40 -4.90 -1.42 -5.00
C GLU A 40 -5.09 -2.77 -5.74
N PRO A 41 -6.24 -3.45 -5.59
CA PRO A 41 -6.44 -4.79 -6.17
C PRO A 41 -6.63 -4.76 -7.69
N ARG A 42 -6.99 -3.60 -8.25
CA ARG A 42 -7.37 -3.46 -9.65
C ARG A 42 -6.66 -2.26 -10.28
N GLY A 43 -5.47 -2.49 -10.82
CA GLY A 43 -4.99 -1.67 -11.94
C GLY A 43 -3.69 -0.91 -11.74
N THR A 44 -3.22 -0.69 -10.51
CA THR A 44 -1.89 -0.10 -10.33
C THR A 44 -0.96 -1.05 -9.58
N ALA A 45 0.29 -1.13 -10.04
CA ALA A 45 1.36 -1.78 -9.30
C ALA A 45 1.83 -0.87 -8.15
N ARG A 46 0.88 -0.28 -7.42
CA ARG A 46 1.17 0.70 -6.38
C ARG A 46 0.68 0.19 -5.04
N MET A 47 1.51 0.46 -4.04
CA MET A 47 1.25 0.15 -2.65
C MET A 47 1.43 1.42 -1.83
N ALA A 48 0.42 1.78 -1.05
CA ALA A 48 0.49 2.86 -0.09
C ALA A 48 0.88 2.29 1.28
N LEU A 49 1.77 2.96 1.99
CA LEU A 49 2.22 2.61 3.33
C LEU A 49 2.07 3.82 4.24
N GLY A 50 1.64 3.59 5.48
CA GLY A 50 1.71 4.55 6.58
C GLY A 50 2.69 4.07 7.64
N THR A 51 3.51 4.97 8.18
CA THR A 51 4.52 4.65 9.19
C THR A 51 4.15 5.16 10.59
N SER A 52 4.84 4.63 11.61
CA SER A 52 4.74 5.07 12.99
C SER A 52 5.31 6.47 13.25
N GLU A 53 6.18 6.97 12.37
CA GLU A 53 6.76 8.33 12.48
C GLU A 53 5.98 9.36 11.66
N GLY A 54 4.81 8.98 11.14
CA GLY A 54 3.87 9.88 10.49
C GLY A 54 4.12 10.11 9.00
N GLU A 55 4.85 9.21 8.34
CA GLU A 55 5.06 9.26 6.89
C GLU A 55 4.02 8.43 6.13
N ALA A 56 3.57 8.98 5.01
CA ALA A 56 2.80 8.29 3.98
C ALA A 56 3.68 8.11 2.74
N LEU A 57 3.85 6.86 2.32
CA LEU A 57 4.69 6.46 1.19
C LEU A 57 3.84 5.81 0.11
N LEU A 58 4.13 6.11 -1.15
CA LEU A 58 3.58 5.40 -2.30
C LEU A 58 4.73 4.69 -3.02
N VAL A 59 4.67 3.36 -3.06
CA VAL A 59 5.68 2.50 -3.69
C VAL A 59 5.13 1.97 -5.01
N ASP A 60 5.90 2.13 -6.09
CA ASP A 60 5.64 1.44 -7.36
C ASP A 60 6.37 0.10 -7.34
N SER A 61 5.63 -1.00 -7.22
CA SER A 61 6.16 -2.34 -7.10
C SER A 61 6.71 -2.91 -8.41
N ARG A 62 6.37 -2.33 -9.57
CA ARG A 62 7.00 -2.71 -10.86
C ARG A 62 8.39 -2.13 -10.96
N LYS A 63 8.57 -0.89 -10.53
CA LYS A 63 9.87 -0.20 -10.55
C LYS A 63 10.72 -0.50 -9.32
N GLY A 64 10.10 -0.92 -8.22
CA GLY A 64 10.77 -1.15 -6.95
C GLY A 64 11.22 0.14 -6.26
N GLU A 65 10.49 1.24 -6.44
CA GLU A 65 10.88 2.57 -5.94
C GLU A 65 9.73 3.28 -5.22
N VAL A 66 10.09 4.22 -4.34
CA VAL A 66 9.13 5.15 -3.73
C VAL A 66 8.86 6.27 -4.72
N VAL A 67 7.63 6.39 -5.19
CA VAL A 67 7.20 7.39 -6.18
C VAL A 67 6.56 8.62 -5.54
N ALA A 68 6.11 8.52 -4.28
CA ALA A 68 5.68 9.68 -3.50
C ALA A 68 5.95 9.47 -2.01
N HIS A 69 6.21 10.57 -1.32
CA HIS A 69 6.50 10.60 0.12
C HIS A 69 5.95 11.90 0.71
N ALA A 70 5.15 11.80 1.76
CA ALA A 70 4.55 12.94 2.44
C ALA A 70 4.49 12.74 3.96
N HIS A 71 4.42 13.85 4.69
CA HIS A 71 4.10 13.88 6.12
C HIS A 71 2.72 14.55 6.26
N PRO A 72 1.62 13.80 6.22
CA PRO A 72 0.27 14.37 6.20
C PRO A 72 -0.11 15.10 7.49
N PHE A 73 0.55 14.79 8.62
CA PHE A 73 0.25 15.37 9.93
C PHE A 73 1.44 16.17 10.47
N PRO A 74 1.22 17.38 11.04
CA PRO A 74 2.29 18.27 11.46
C PRO A 74 3.05 17.82 12.72
N GLN A 75 2.51 16.89 13.51
CA GLN A 75 3.06 16.47 14.80
C GLN A 75 3.73 15.08 14.77
N LEU A 76 4.09 14.57 13.59
CA LEU A 76 4.61 13.19 13.42
C LEU A 76 3.66 12.13 13.99
N GLU A 77 2.35 12.39 13.91
CA GLU A 77 1.34 11.42 14.33
C GLU A 77 1.37 10.19 13.42
N PRO A 78 1.30 8.96 13.96
CA PRO A 78 1.31 7.75 13.16
C PRO A 78 0.22 7.76 12.08
N VAL A 79 0.59 7.38 10.86
CA VAL A 79 -0.40 7.19 9.79
C VAL A 79 -1.06 5.84 10.02
N THR A 80 -2.27 5.86 10.59
CA THR A 80 -3.02 4.64 10.97
C THR A 80 -3.89 4.08 9.85
N CYS A 81 -4.16 4.86 8.80
CA CYS A 81 -4.95 4.43 7.64
C CYS A 81 -4.45 5.11 6.37
N VAL A 82 -4.36 4.35 5.28
CA VAL A 82 -4.08 4.85 3.93
C VAL A 82 -5.04 4.20 2.94
N SER A 83 -5.41 4.95 1.90
CA SER A 83 -6.19 4.44 0.77
C SER A 83 -5.65 5.04 -0.51
N ILE A 84 -5.61 4.23 -1.57
CA ILE A 84 -5.33 4.72 -2.92
C ILE A 84 -6.68 4.96 -3.60
N CYS A 85 -6.93 6.21 -3.96
CA CYS A 85 -8.08 6.60 -4.76
C CYS A 85 -7.60 6.96 -6.16
N SER A 86 -8.03 6.19 -7.15
CA SER A 86 -7.88 6.54 -8.56
C SER A 86 -9.18 7.17 -9.04
N GLU A 87 -9.10 8.41 -9.54
CA GLU A 87 -10.21 9.02 -10.28
C GLU A 87 -10.53 8.06 -11.43
N THR A 88 -11.73 7.48 -11.44
CA THR A 88 -12.30 6.44 -12.36
C THR A 88 -12.44 5.01 -11.85
N ALA A 89 -11.65 4.48 -10.90
CA ALA A 89 -11.75 3.03 -10.57
C ALA A 89 -12.99 2.66 -9.73
N TYR A 90 -13.62 3.62 -9.06
CA TYR A 90 -14.81 3.41 -8.23
C TYR A 90 -16.12 3.85 -8.88
N GLN A 91 -16.10 4.34 -10.12
CA GLN A 91 -17.36 4.74 -10.78
C GLN A 91 -18.28 3.55 -11.08
N ASP A 92 -17.74 2.34 -11.21
CA ASP A 92 -18.54 1.13 -11.41
C ASP A 92 -19.08 0.48 -10.13
N VAL A 93 -18.58 0.85 -8.95
CA VAL A 93 -18.98 0.21 -7.68
C VAL A 93 -20.20 0.90 -7.05
N PHE A 94 -20.50 2.14 -7.47
CA PHE A 94 -21.66 2.91 -7.02
C PHE A 94 -22.77 3.03 -8.08
N ALA A 95 -22.74 2.23 -9.15
CA ALA A 95 -23.92 2.00 -9.96
C ALA A 95 -24.91 1.11 -9.19
N GLY A 96 -25.51 1.68 -8.13
CA GLY A 96 -26.71 1.12 -7.54
C GLY A 96 -27.79 0.96 -8.63
N PRO A 97 -28.67 -0.04 -8.53
CA PRO A 97 -29.78 -0.19 -9.46
C PRO A 97 -30.77 0.96 -9.25
N GLY A 98 -30.53 2.13 -9.85
CA GLY A 98 -31.36 3.29 -9.52
C GLY A 98 -31.12 4.62 -10.24
N SER A 99 -30.34 4.69 -11.32
CA SER A 99 -30.29 5.92 -12.15
C SER A 99 -30.63 5.62 -13.60
N ALA A 100 -31.83 5.09 -13.82
CA ALA A 100 -32.57 5.30 -15.05
C ALA A 100 -33.49 6.50 -14.82
N ASP A 101 -32.99 7.69 -15.09
CA ASP A 101 -33.76 8.87 -15.47
C ASP A 101 -32.79 9.66 -16.38
N GLY A 102 -32.90 9.67 -17.70
CA GLY A 102 -34.15 9.67 -18.45
C GLY A 102 -34.78 11.06 -18.47
N SER A 103 -34.02 12.14 -18.75
CA SER A 103 -34.58 13.43 -19.18
C SER A 103 -33.57 14.29 -19.93
N VAL A 104 -33.86 14.40 -21.24
CA VAL A 104 -33.62 15.48 -22.24
C VAL A 104 -32.44 16.42 -22.06
#